data_AF-A0A6P1GP55-F1
#
_entry.id   AF-A0A6P1GP55-F1
#
_cell.length_a   1.000
_cell.length_b   1.000
_cell.length_c   1.000
_cell.angle_alpha   90.00
_cell.angle_beta   90.00
_cell.angle_gamma   90.00
#
_symmetry.space_group_name_H-M   'P 1'
#
loop_
_entity.id
_entity.type
_entity.pdbx_description
1 polymer ?
#
loop_
_entity_poly.entity_id
_entity_poly.type
_entity_poly.pdbx_seq_one_letter_code
_entity_poly.pdbx_strand_id
1 'polypeptide(L)' 'MTGLTILIPAALFLGLLGLAAFYWSMRNGQYDDLDGAAERILLDEADELSQDQSPAGRREHDR' A
#
# COMPACT_ATOMS: atom_id res chain seq x y z
N MET A 1 -17.97 -21.36 38.97
CA MET A 1 -16.58 -21.41 38.43
C MET A 1 -16.56 -22.20 37.13
N THR A 2 -17.27 -21.74 36.09
CA THR A 2 -17.48 -22.52 34.86
C THR A 2 -17.31 -21.67 33.59
N GLY A 3 -17.59 -20.37 33.67
CA GLY A 3 -17.44 -19.45 32.54
C GLY A 3 -15.99 -19.30 32.07
N LEU A 4 -15.03 -19.12 32.99
CA LEU A 4 -13.61 -18.97 32.64
C LEU A 4 -13.05 -20.18 31.89
N THR A 5 -13.52 -21.39 32.22
CA THR A 5 -13.10 -22.64 31.59
C THR A 5 -13.48 -22.72 30.12
N ILE A 6 -14.52 -21.99 29.69
CA ILE A 6 -14.96 -21.90 28.29
C ILE A 6 -14.41 -20.64 27.62
N LEU A 7 -14.44 -19.51 28.33
CA LEU A 7 -14.01 -18.21 27.80
C LEU A 7 -12.51 -18.17 27.48
N ILE A 8 -11.66 -18.79 28.31
CA ILE A 8 -10.21 -18.78 28.08
C ILE A 8 -9.86 -19.53 26.78
N PRO A 9 -10.29 -20.80 26.56
CA PRO A 9 -10.06 -21.47 25.29
C PRO A 9 -10.69 -20.75 24.09
N ALA A 10 -11.92 -20.22 24.24
CA ALA A 10 -12.59 -19.50 23.16
C ALA A 10 -11.84 -18.23 22.75
N ALA A 11 -11.34 -17.45 23.72
CA ALA A 11 -10.55 -16.25 23.44
C ALA A 11 -9.21 -16.58 22.78
N LEU A 12 -8.51 -17.62 23.24
CA LEU A 12 -7.26 -18.09 22.62
C LEU A 12 -7.50 -18.57 21.18
N PHE A 13 -8.59 -19.30 20.94
CA PHE A 13 -8.95 -19.77 19.61
C PHE A 13 -9.28 -18.61 18.66
N LEU A 14 -10.06 -17.63 19.12
CA LEU A 14 -10.35 -16.41 18.35
C LEU A 14 -9.09 -15.60 18.05
N GLY A 15 -8.20 -15.45 19.04
CA GLY A 15 -6.91 -14.79 18.85
C GLY A 15 -6.04 -15.51 17.80
N LEU A 16 -5.97 -16.84 17.86
CA LEU A 16 -5.22 -17.65 16.90
C LEU A 16 -5.83 -17.58 15.49
N LEU A 17 -7.16 -17.62 15.37
CA LEU A 17 -7.86 -17.43 14.10
C LEU A 17 -7.55 -16.06 13.48
N GLY A 18 -7.61 -15.00 14.29
CA GLY A 18 -7.25 -13.65 13.85
C GLY A 18 -5.81 -13.56 13.37
N LEU A 19 -4.87 -14.14 14.14
CA LEU A 19 -3.45 -14.16 13.77
C LEU A 19 -3.20 -14.96 12.49
N ALA A 20 -3.86 -16.10 12.32
CA ALA A 20 -3.75 -16.93 11.12
C ALA A 20 -4.31 -16.19 9.89
N ALA A 21 -5.46 -15.53 10.01
CA ALA A 21 -6.04 -14.72 8.95
C ALA A 21 -5.14 -13.54 8.58
N PHE A 22 -4.57 -12.86 9.57
CA PHE A 22 -3.61 -11.77 9.37
C PHE A 22 -2.34 -12.26 8.65
N TYR A 23 -1.76 -13.38 9.10
CA TYR A 23 -0.60 -13.97 8.47
C TYR A 23 -0.86 -14.41 7.02
N TRP A 24 -2.03 -14.98 6.76
CA TRP A 24 -2.48 -15.32 5.41
C TRP A 24 -2.61 -14.07 4.52
N SER A 25 -3.17 -12.98 5.04
CA SER A 25 -3.28 -11.70 4.32
C SER A 25 -1.90 -11.15 3.91
N MET A 26 -0.94 -11.15 4.84
CA MET A 26 0.43 -10.72 4.54
C MET A 26 1.07 -11.59 3.45
N ARG A 27 0.90 -12.92 3.53
CA ARG A 27 1.48 -13.85 2.56
C ARG A 27 0.87 -13.75 1.16
N ASN A 28 -0.37 -13.26 1.05
CA ASN A 28 -1.04 -13.07 -0.23
C ASN A 28 -0.56 -11.84 -1.02
N GLY A 29 0.42 -11.09 -0.51
CA GLY A 29 1.04 -10.00 -1.26
C GLY A 29 0.13 -8.78 -1.46
N GLN A 30 -0.96 -8.65 -0.70
CA GLN A 30 -1.87 -7.49 -0.81
C GLN A 30 -1.20 -6.17 -0.40
N TYR A 31 -0.05 -6.22 0.28
CA TYR A 31 0.74 -5.05 0.67
C TYR A 31 1.72 -4.58 -0.41
N ASP A 32 2.09 -5.42 -1.39
CA ASP A 32 3.00 -5.02 -2.48
C ASP A 32 2.40 -3.89 -3.34
N ASP A 33 1.06 -3.87 -3.51
CA ASP A 33 0.38 -2.84 -4.28
C ASP A 33 0.35 -1.48 -3.56
N LEU A 34 0.37 -1.48 -2.22
CA LEU A 34 0.47 -0.25 -1.42
C LEU A 34 1.88 0.35 -1.51
N ASP A 35 2.92 -0.47 -1.48
CA ASP A 35 4.30 -0.02 -1.67
C ASP A 35 4.50 0.59 -3.08
N GLY A 36 3.94 -0.04 -4.11
CA GLY A 36 3.94 0.53 -5.47
C GLY A 36 3.14 1.82 -5.63
N ALA A 37 2.05 2.02 -4.88
CA ALA A 37 1.30 3.28 -4.88
C ALA A 37 2.04 4.42 -4.17
N ALA A 38 2.78 4.12 -3.10
CA ALA A 38 3.62 5.09 -2.41
C ALA A 38 4.80 5.57 -3.27
N GLU A 39 5.38 4.69 -4.09
CA GLU A 39 6.45 5.08 -5.02
C GLU A 39 5.95 6.07 -6.07
N ARG A 40 4.77 5.82 -6.66
CA ARG A 40 4.21 6.70 -7.69
C ARG A 40 3.86 8.10 -7.16
N ILE A 41 3.26 8.21 -5.97
CA ILE A 41 2.88 9.52 -5.43
C ILE A 41 4.09 10.40 -5.11
N LEU A 42 5.23 9.81 -4.74
CA LEU A 42 6.47 10.53 -4.49
C LEU A 42 7.20 10.95 -5.77
N LEU A 43 7.14 10.12 -6.82
CA LEU A 43 7.78 10.39 -8.11
C LEU A 43 6.95 11.31 -9.01
N ASP A 44 5.62 11.21 -8.99
CA ASP A 44 4.73 12.06 -9.81
C ASP A 44 4.95 13.55 -9.49
N GLU A 45 5.14 13.92 -8.21
CA GLU A 45 5.45 15.31 -7.82
C GLU A 45 6.85 15.77 -8.29
N ALA A 46 7.81 14.85 -8.43
CA ALA A 46 9.17 15.17 -8.87
C ALA A 46 9.28 15.31 -10.40
N ASP A 47 8.52 14.50 -11.15
CA ASP A 47 8.50 14.54 -12.61
C ASP A 47 7.72 15.77 -13.14
N GLU A 48 6.68 16.23 -12.44
CA GLU A 48 5.97 17.47 -12.80
C GLU A 48 6.88 18.72 -12.75
N LEU A 49 7.86 18.76 -11.85
CA LEU A 49 8.84 19.85 -11.75
C LEU A 49 9.87 19.85 -12.89
N SER A 50 9.97 18.76 -13.66
CA SER A 50 10.95 18.58 -14.73
C SER A 50 10.39 18.89 -16.12
N GLN A 51 9.06 18.92 -16.29
CA GLN A 51 8.43 19.10 -17.60
C GLN A 51 8.21 20.57 -18.03
N ASP A 52 8.47 21.56 -17.17
CA ASP A 52 8.37 22.99 -17.52
C ASP A 52 9.64 23.55 -18.22
N GLN A 53 10.66 22.72 -18.46
CA GLN A 53 11.89 23.13 -19.15
C GLN A 53 11.99 22.64 -20.60
N SER A 54 10.89 22.71 -21.37
CA SER A 54 10.97 22.68 -22.84
C SER A 54 11.03 24.12 -23.40
N PRO A 55 12.23 24.68 -23.65
CA PRO A 55 12.37 25.91 -24.43
C PRO A 55 12.31 25.56 -25.92
N ALA A 56 11.15 25.12 -26.42
CA ALA A 56 11.02 24.75 -27.84
C ALA A 56 9.71 25.21 -28.49
N GLY A 57 9.08 26.26 -27.96
CA GLY A 57 8.01 27.00 -28.65
C GLY A 57 8.50 28.21 -29.45
N ARG A 58 9.82 28.42 -29.54
CA ARG A 58 10.41 29.60 -30.18
C ARG A 58 11.35 29.15 -31.29
N ARG A 59 10.96 29.50 -32.52
CA ARG A 59 11.75 29.54 -33.77
C ARG A 59 11.52 28.35 -34.71
N GLU A 60 11.42 28.71 -36.00
CA GLU A 60 11.11 27.93 -37.20
C GLU A 60 9.62 27.62 -37.40
N HIS A 61 8.97 28.00 -38.49
CA HIS A 61 9.45 28.38 -39.83
C HIS A 61 8.22 29.05 -40.49
N ASP A 62 8.15 30.37 -40.61
CA ASP A 62 8.47 31.03 -41.88
C ASP A 62 8.10 30.17 -43.10
N ARG A 63 6.79 30.05 -43.37
CA ARG A 63 6.21 29.63 -44.66
C ARG A 63 4.91 30.37 -44.90
#